data_AF-A0A662K235-F1
#
_entry.id   AF-A0A662K235-F1
#
_cell.length_a   1.000
_cell.length_b   1.000
_cell.length_c   1.000
_cell.angle_alpha   90.00
_cell.angle_beta   90.00
_cell.angle_gamma   90.00
#
_symmetry.space_group_name_H-M   'P 1'
#
loop_
_entity.id
_entity.type
_entity.pdbx_description
1 polymer ?
#
loop_
_entity_poly.entity_id
_entity_poly.type
_entity_poly.pdbx_seq_one_letter_code
_entity_poly.pdbx_strand_id
1 'polypeptide(L)'
;MLEEIGCKCEIIKNFAPSWFASVMGTGILAITSLFYSQYIPLLKNLAYILFYFNIILFFVLLIPWSLRWIFFRKEALNDLEQPVLSNFYATIAIGMLVLAADFIVIGKNMEIAEIFWLIGTLLTIFFGILTPYIMFKGEHVKL
;
A
#
# COMPACT_ATOMS: atom_id res chain seq x y z
N MET A 1 -22.17 20.83 19.30
CA MET A 1 -21.80 19.43 19.00
C MET A 1 -21.47 19.23 17.51
N LEU A 2 -20.86 20.21 16.83
CA LEU A 2 -20.34 20.13 15.46
C LEU A 2 -19.33 21.29 15.22
N GLU A 3 -18.40 21.51 16.14
CA GLU A 3 -17.50 22.68 16.05
C GLU A 3 -16.07 22.43 16.57
N GLU A 4 -15.58 21.20 16.47
CA GLU A 4 -14.15 20.89 16.65
C GLU A 4 -13.73 19.87 15.60
N ILE A 5 -13.79 20.24 14.32
CA ILE A 5 -13.01 19.52 13.30
C ILE A 5 -11.70 20.30 13.17
N GLY A 6 -10.72 19.92 13.98
CA GLY A 6 -9.32 20.36 13.97
C GLY A 6 -8.59 19.92 12.69
N CYS A 7 -9.13 20.36 11.56
CA CYS A 7 -8.53 20.66 10.28
C CYS A 7 -7.28 19.85 9.88
N LYS A 8 -7.48 18.77 9.12
CA LYS A 8 -6.49 17.97 8.34
C LYS A 8 -5.43 17.19 9.14
N CYS A 9 -4.94 17.69 10.27
CA CYS A 9 -3.89 17.02 11.05
C CYS A 9 -4.34 15.69 11.66
N GLU A 10 -5.59 15.57 12.11
CA GLU A 10 -6.11 14.31 12.67
C GLU A 10 -6.29 13.19 11.64
N ILE A 11 -6.64 13.54 10.40
CA ILE A 11 -6.77 12.57 9.30
C ILE A 11 -5.39 11.97 8.98
N ILE A 12 -4.35 12.81 8.98
CA ILE A 12 -2.96 12.37 8.79
C ILE A 12 -2.47 11.56 10.01
N LYS A 13 -2.88 11.96 11.21
CA LYS A 13 -2.53 11.31 12.48
C LYS A 13 -3.09 9.88 12.57
N ASN A 14 -4.34 9.68 12.14
CA ASN A 14 -5.06 8.41 12.17
C ASN A 14 -4.98 7.63 10.85
N PHE A 15 -4.12 8.03 9.92
CA PHE A 15 -4.01 7.35 8.63
C PHE A 15 -3.41 5.95 8.83
N ALA A 16 -4.28 4.94 8.77
CA ALA A 16 -3.89 3.56 8.93
C ALA A 16 -3.14 3.06 7.69
N PRO A 17 -1.99 2.37 7.84
CA PRO A 17 -1.29 1.79 6.69
C PRO A 17 -2.13 0.75 5.94
N SER A 18 -3.21 0.24 6.54
CA SER A 18 -4.17 -0.67 5.90
C SER A 18 -4.86 -0.12 4.65
N TRP A 19 -4.90 1.20 4.43
CA TRP A 19 -5.48 1.78 3.21
C TRP A 19 -4.76 1.35 1.93
N PHE A 20 -3.48 0.96 1.99
CA PHE A 20 -2.77 0.38 0.84
C PHE A 20 -3.35 -0.97 0.39
N ALA A 21 -4.15 -1.65 1.22
CA ALA A 21 -4.90 -2.82 0.79
C ALA A 21 -5.89 -2.51 -0.34
N SER A 22 -6.42 -1.28 -0.41
CA SER A 22 -7.27 -0.84 -1.53
C SER A 22 -6.50 -0.78 -2.85
N VAL A 23 -5.21 -0.41 -2.82
CA VAL A 23 -4.31 -0.43 -4.00
C VAL A 23 -4.05 -1.87 -4.45
N MET A 24 -3.79 -2.76 -3.49
CA MET A 24 -3.58 -4.18 -3.78
C MET A 24 -4.80 -4.80 -4.48
N GLY A 25 -5.99 -4.59 -3.92
CA GLY A 25 -7.24 -5.12 -4.47
C GLY A 25 -7.57 -4.56 -5.85
N THR A 26 -7.36 -3.26 -6.04
CA THR A 26 -7.65 -2.57 -7.31
C THR A 26 -6.71 -3.02 -8.43
N GLY A 27 -5.42 -3.22 -8.15
CA GLY A 27 -4.47 -3.70 -9.15
C GLY A 27 -4.74 -5.13 -9.59
N ILE A 28 -4.99 -6.04 -8.63
CA ILE A 28 -5.38 -7.42 -8.94
C ILE A 28 -6.67 -7.45 -9.76
N LEU A 29 -7.65 -6.60 -9.43
CA LEU A 29 -8.88 -6.47 -10.19
C LEU A 29 -8.62 -5.96 -11.63
N ALA A 30 -7.69 -5.02 -11.82
CA ALA A 30 -7.29 -4.52 -13.12
C ALA A 30 -6.66 -5.62 -13.99
N ILE A 31 -5.68 -6.36 -13.45
CA ILE A 31 -5.01 -7.48 -14.15
C ILE A 31 -6.02 -8.56 -14.52
N THR A 32 -6.85 -8.98 -13.56
CA THR A 32 -7.86 -10.02 -13.78
C THR A 32 -8.87 -9.60 -14.85
N SER A 33 -9.30 -8.33 -14.83
CA SER A 33 -10.18 -7.76 -15.86
C SER A 33 -9.53 -7.84 -17.24
N LEU A 34 -8.23 -7.54 -17.35
CA LEU A 34 -7.52 -7.65 -18.62
C LEU A 34 -7.42 -9.09 -19.10
N PHE A 35 -7.15 -10.06 -18.23
CA PHE A 35 -7.10 -11.48 -18.60
C PHE A 35 -8.47 -12.03 -19.06
N TYR A 36 -9.56 -11.58 -18.43
CA TYR A 36 -10.92 -11.96 -18.85
C TYR A 36 -11.43 -11.19 -20.08
N SER A 37 -10.71 -10.16 -20.53
CA SER A 37 -11.11 -9.39 -21.71
C SER A 37 -11.10 -10.19 -23.01
N GLN A 38 -10.44 -11.34 -23.03
CA GLN A 38 -10.52 -12.31 -24.13
C GLN A 38 -11.95 -12.86 -24.33
N TYR A 39 -12.73 -12.96 -23.26
CA TYR A 39 -14.12 -13.43 -23.29
C TYR A 39 -15.11 -12.28 -23.35
N ILE A 40 -14.83 -11.19 -22.64
CA ILE A 40 -15.71 -10.02 -22.54
C ILE A 40 -14.92 -8.76 -22.90
N PRO A 41 -14.97 -8.29 -24.16
CA PRO A 41 -14.13 -7.17 -24.64
C PRO A 41 -14.28 -5.87 -23.83
N LEU A 42 -15.44 -5.63 -23.22
CA LEU A 42 -15.69 -4.47 -22.37
C LEU A 42 -14.72 -4.37 -21.17
N LEU A 43 -14.28 -5.52 -20.64
CA LEU A 43 -13.37 -5.56 -19.49
C LEU A 43 -11.98 -5.02 -19.84
N LYS A 44 -11.60 -4.98 -21.13
CA LYS A 44 -10.33 -4.38 -21.55
C LYS A 44 -10.27 -2.90 -21.19
N ASN A 45 -11.32 -2.15 -21.51
CA ASN A 45 -11.40 -0.73 -21.19
C ASN A 45 -11.46 -0.52 -19.66
N LEU A 46 -12.22 -1.38 -18.96
CA LEU A 46 -12.29 -1.35 -17.50
C LEU A 46 -10.90 -1.57 -16.87
N ALA A 47 -10.09 -2.50 -17.38
CA ALA A 47 -8.75 -2.76 -16.88
C ALA A 47 -7.84 -1.52 -16.99
N TYR A 48 -7.87 -0.81 -18.12
CA TYR A 48 -7.12 0.44 -18.27
C TYR A 48 -7.60 1.53 -17.30
N ILE A 49 -8.93 1.68 -17.14
CA ILE A 49 -9.49 2.65 -16.19
C ILE A 49 -9.04 2.33 -14.77
N LEU A 50 -9.15 1.07 -14.36
CA LEU A 50 -8.73 0.61 -13.04
C LEU A 50 -7.22 0.78 -12.84
N PHE A 51 -6.40 0.55 -13.86
CA PHE A 51 -4.96 0.77 -13.80
C PHE A 51 -4.60 2.23 -13.50
N TYR A 52 -5.12 3.18 -14.29
CA TYR A 52 -4.85 4.60 -14.05
C TYR A 52 -5.42 5.07 -12.71
N PHE A 53 -6.60 4.57 -12.34
CA PHE A 53 -7.18 4.83 -11.04
C PHE A 53 -6.30 4.30 -9.90
N ASN A 54 -5.72 3.11 -10.04
CA ASN A 54 -4.84 2.49 -9.05
C ASN A 54 -3.55 3.29 -8.85
N ILE A 55 -2.95 3.79 -9.94
CA ILE A 55 -1.78 4.67 -9.88
C ILE A 55 -2.11 5.94 -9.09
N ILE A 56 -3.22 6.61 -9.44
CA ILE A 56 -3.66 7.83 -8.75
C ILE A 56 -3.93 7.54 -7.27
N LEU A 57 -4.66 6.46 -6.99
CA LEU A 57 -4.97 6.03 -5.63
C LEU A 57 -3.71 5.82 -4.80
N PHE A 58 -2.70 5.15 -5.36
CA PHE A 58 -1.44 4.93 -4.65
C PHE A 58 -0.74 6.25 -4.30
N PHE A 59 -0.61 7.19 -5.23
CA PHE A 59 0.02 8.48 -4.94
C PHE A 59 -0.80 9.31 -3.94
N VAL A 60 -2.14 9.29 -4.04
CA VAL A 60 -3.03 9.97 -3.08
C VAL A 60 -2.85 9.42 -1.67
N LEU A 61 -2.65 8.10 -1.51
CA LEU A 61 -2.40 7.48 -0.21
C LEU A 61 -0.94 7.63 0.27
N LEU A 62 0.01 7.74 -0.67
CA LEU A 62 1.43 7.96 -0.37
C LEU A 62 1.69 9.33 0.27
N ILE A 63 0.94 10.37 -0.13
CA ILE A 63 1.04 11.73 0.41
C ILE A 63 0.79 11.78 1.93
N PRO A 64 -0.39 11.39 2.46
CA PRO A 64 -0.65 11.41 3.90
C PRO A 64 0.27 10.47 4.66
N TRP A 65 0.66 9.33 4.07
CA TRP A 65 1.62 8.42 4.69
C TRP A 65 3.01 9.05 4.86
N SER A 66 3.52 9.71 3.81
CA SER A 66 4.81 10.40 3.86
C SER A 66 4.78 11.58 4.83
N LEU A 67 3.68 12.35 4.84
CA LEU A 67 3.45 13.42 5.80
C LEU A 67 3.42 12.91 7.24
N ARG A 68 2.79 11.75 7.49
CA ARG A 68 2.76 11.11 8.80
C ARG A 68 4.17 10.75 9.29
N TRP A 69 5.01 10.22 8.42
CA TRP A 69 6.42 9.91 8.76
C TRP A 69 7.28 11.16 9.02
N ILE A 70 7.01 12.28 8.34
CA ILE A 70 7.77 13.54 8.50
C ILE A 70 7.34 14.27 9.79
N PHE A 71 6.03 14.43 10.02
CA PHE A 71 5.50 15.25 11.12
C PHE A 71 5.25 14.47 12.41
N PHE A 72 4.92 13.17 12.32
CA PHE A 72 4.49 12.34 13.45
C PHE A 72 5.34 11.06 13.59
N ARG A 73 6.65 11.17 13.36
CA ARG A 73 7.59 10.03 13.43
C ARG A 73 7.52 9.25 14.74
N LYS A 74 7.31 9.92 15.87
CA LYS A 74 7.19 9.28 17.20
C LYS A 74 5.93 8.39 17.30
N GLU A 75 4.82 8.81 16.71
CA GLU A 75 3.57 8.03 16.70
C GLU A 75 3.62 6.90 15.67
N ALA A 76 4.24 7.13 14.50
CA ALA A 76 4.48 6.08 13.50
C ALA A 76 5.39 4.95 14.03
N LEU A 77 6.38 5.29 14.87
CA LEU A 77 7.21 4.30 15.58
C LEU A 77 6.41 3.54 16.65
N ASN A 78 5.50 4.21 17.35
CA ASN A 78 4.63 3.58 18.34
C ASN A 78 3.64 2.58 17.68
N ASP A 79 3.14 2.89 16.47
CA ASP A 79 2.33 1.96 15.67
C ASP A 79 3.12 0.73 15.21
N LEU A 80 4.43 0.88 14.94
CA LEU A 80 5.31 -0.23 14.58
C LEU A 80 5.52 -1.20 15.75
N GLU A 81 5.49 -0.70 16.99
CA GLU A 81 5.57 -1.52 18.20
C GLU A 81 4.29 -2.32 18.47
N GLN A 82 3.14 -1.89 17.92
CA GLN A 82 1.91 -2.66 18.00
C GLN A 82 1.91 -3.81 16.96
N PRO A 83 1.89 -5.08 17.40
CA PRO A 83 2.07 -6.24 16.51
C PRO A 83 1.00 -6.37 15.42
N VAL A 84 -0.21 -5.85 15.65
CA VAL A 84 -1.29 -5.85 14.65
C VAL A 84 -1.07 -4.79 13.56
N LEU A 85 -0.67 -3.58 13.93
CA LEU A 85 -0.45 -2.47 13.00
C LEU A 85 0.86 -2.63 12.20
N SER A 86 1.89 -3.25 12.80
CA SER A 86 3.15 -3.58 12.15
C SER A 86 2.97 -4.44 10.89
N ASN A 87 2.03 -5.39 10.90
CA ASN A 87 1.71 -6.21 9.72
C ASN A 87 1.17 -5.39 8.55
N PHE A 88 0.43 -4.32 8.83
CA PHE A 88 -0.12 -3.47 7.78
C PHE A 88 0.94 -2.58 7.13
N TYR A 89 2.12 -2.38 7.73
CA TYR A 89 3.21 -1.68 7.06
C TYR A 89 3.72 -2.44 5.83
N ALA A 90 3.69 -3.77 5.84
CA ALA A 90 4.06 -4.58 4.67
C ALA A 90 3.13 -4.33 3.47
N THR A 91 1.90 -3.85 3.69
CA THR A 91 0.93 -3.63 2.59
C THR A 91 1.35 -2.54 1.62
N ILE A 92 2.18 -1.57 2.03
CA ILE A 92 2.72 -0.57 1.10
C ILE A 92 3.70 -1.23 0.11
N ALA A 93 4.54 -2.13 0.60
CA ALA A 93 5.52 -2.85 -0.18
C ALA A 93 4.83 -3.79 -1.18
N ILE A 94 3.81 -4.51 -0.70
CA ILE A 94 2.97 -5.36 -1.55
C ILE A 94 2.20 -4.53 -2.58
N GLY A 95 1.66 -3.37 -2.19
CA GLY A 95 0.99 -2.44 -3.11
C GLY A 95 1.91 -1.96 -4.24
N MET A 96 3.18 -1.67 -3.95
CA MET A 96 4.19 -1.35 -4.97
C MET A 96 4.46 -2.52 -5.92
N LEU A 97 4.56 -3.75 -5.39
CA LEU A 97 4.75 -4.96 -6.20
C LEU A 97 3.55 -5.23 -7.12
N VAL A 98 2.33 -5.01 -6.63
CA VAL A 98 1.11 -5.11 -7.45
C VAL A 98 1.11 -4.06 -8.56
N LEU A 99 1.46 -2.80 -8.26
CA LEU A 99 1.59 -1.77 -9.29
C LEU A 99 2.68 -2.12 -10.32
N ALA A 100 3.81 -2.69 -9.91
CA ALA A 100 4.82 -3.18 -10.83
C ALA A 100 4.23 -4.22 -11.80
N ALA A 101 3.45 -5.17 -11.29
CA ALA A 101 2.74 -6.13 -12.12
C ALA A 101 1.74 -5.46 -13.07
N ASP A 102 0.98 -4.46 -12.61
CA ASP A 102 0.07 -3.69 -13.45
C ASP A 102 0.82 -2.97 -14.59
N PHE A 103 1.98 -2.37 -14.30
CA PHE A 103 2.83 -1.71 -15.31
C PHE A 103 3.40 -2.69 -16.34
N ILE A 104 3.72 -3.93 -15.95
CA ILE A 104 4.15 -4.99 -16.88
C ILE A 104 2.98 -5.44 -17.76
N VAL A 105 1.84 -5.76 -17.14
CA VAL A 105 0.74 -6.47 -17.80
C VAL A 105 -0.15 -5.51 -18.62
N ILE A 106 -0.49 -4.34 -18.06
CA ILE A 106 -1.41 -3.36 -18.67
C ILE A 106 -0.61 -2.23 -19.31
N GLY A 107 0.33 -1.63 -18.56
CA GLY A 107 1.10 -0.47 -19.00
C GLY A 107 2.16 -0.78 -20.06
N LYS A 108 2.59 -2.05 -20.16
CA LYS A 108 3.70 -2.52 -21.01
C LYS A 108 4.99 -1.69 -20.84
N ASN A 109 5.20 -1.12 -19.65
CA ASN A 109 6.33 -0.26 -19.36
C ASN A 109 7.25 -0.95 -18.34
N MET A 110 8.32 -1.57 -18.84
CA MET A 110 9.23 -2.37 -18.04
C MET A 110 10.10 -1.50 -17.12
N GLU A 111 10.50 -0.31 -17.56
CA GLU A 111 11.37 0.58 -16.79
C GLU A 111 10.71 1.03 -15.48
N ILE A 112 9.45 1.48 -15.57
CA ILE A 112 8.68 1.89 -14.38
C ILE A 112 8.39 0.68 -13.49
N ALA A 113 8.03 -0.46 -14.09
CA ALA A 113 7.77 -1.68 -13.34
C ALA A 113 9.00 -2.13 -12.54
N GLU A 114 10.20 -2.08 -13.12
CA GLU A 114 11.44 -2.46 -12.45
C GLU A 114 11.74 -1.57 -11.24
N ILE A 115 11.52 -0.26 -11.36
CA ILE A 115 11.68 0.68 -10.23
C ILE A 115 10.74 0.32 -9.07
N PHE A 116 9.44 0.16 -9.37
CA PHE A 116 8.46 -0.21 -8.34
C PHE A 116 8.74 -1.59 -7.75
N TRP A 117 9.20 -2.53 -8.58
CA TRP A 117 9.54 -3.88 -8.16
C TRP A 117 10.76 -3.92 -7.24
N LEU A 118 11.83 -3.19 -7.57
CA LEU A 118 13.04 -3.11 -6.75
C LEU A 118 12.74 -2.49 -5.37
N ILE A 119 12.05 -1.36 -5.35
CA ILE A 119 11.69 -0.68 -4.10
C ILE A 119 10.74 -1.56 -3.26
N GLY A 120 9.71 -2.13 -3.89
CA GLY A 120 8.74 -3.01 -3.23
C GLY A 120 9.39 -4.27 -2.66
N THR A 121 10.34 -4.87 -3.37
CA THR A 121 11.05 -6.08 -2.92
C THR A 121 11.93 -5.77 -1.72
N LEU A 122 12.72 -4.69 -1.77
CA LEU A 122 13.57 -4.29 -0.65
C LEU A 122 12.74 -4.00 0.61
N LEU A 123 11.62 -3.27 0.46
CA LEU A 123 10.71 -3.00 1.58
C LEU A 123 10.06 -4.27 2.11
N THR A 124 9.67 -5.20 1.24
CA THR A 124 9.07 -6.48 1.65
C THR A 124 10.04 -7.31 2.47
N ILE A 125 11.31 -7.39 2.05
CA ILE A 125 12.35 -8.09 2.82
C ILE A 125 12.55 -7.40 4.17
N PHE A 126 12.64 -6.07 4.18
CA PHE A 126 12.83 -5.30 5.40
C PHE A 126 11.69 -5.52 6.41
N PHE A 127 10.43 -5.38 5.98
CA PHE A 127 9.27 -5.61 6.85
C PHE A 127 9.10 -7.09 7.21
N GLY A 128 9.42 -8.01 6.29
CA GLY A 128 9.39 -9.45 6.54
C GLY A 128 10.35 -9.91 7.63
N ILE A 129 11.46 -9.19 7.85
CA ILE A 129 12.39 -9.43 8.97
C ILE A 129 11.95 -8.64 10.22
N LEU A 130 11.57 -7.37 10.02
CA LEU A 130 11.24 -6.46 11.13
C LEU A 130 9.99 -6.92 11.90
N THR A 131 8.93 -7.35 11.22
CA THR A 131 7.67 -7.70 11.88
C THR A 131 7.82 -8.92 12.81
N PRO A 132 8.41 -10.06 12.40
CA PRO A 132 8.71 -11.15 13.32
C PRO A 132 9.66 -10.73 14.45
N TYR A 133 10.69 -9.92 14.16
CA TYR A 133 11.61 -9.43 15.18
C TYR A 133 10.90 -8.64 16.29
N ILE A 134 9.98 -7.74 15.93
CA ILE A 134 9.17 -6.98 16.89
C ILE A 134 8.23 -7.92 17.65
N MET A 135 7.60 -8.88 16.97
CA MET A 135 6.72 -9.87 17.62
C MET A 135 7.46 -10.71 18.66
N PHE A 136 8.69 -11.16 18.38
CA PHE A 136 9.51 -11.90 19.34
C PHE A 136 10.00 -11.06 20.52
N LYS A 137 10.18 -9.75 20.31
CA LYS A 137 10.61 -8.81 21.35
C LYS A 137 9.45 -8.31 22.23
N GLY A 138 8.20 -8.42 21.76
CA GLY A 138 7.03 -8.02 22.53
C GLY A 138 6.79 -8.93 23.74
N GLU A 139 6.56 -8.34 24.92
CA GLU A 139 6.30 -9.03 26.20
C GLU A 139 5.01 -9.90 26.21
N HIS A 140 4.34 -10.06 25.07
CA HIS A 140 3.12 -10.85 24.91
C HIS A 140 3.39 -12.34 24.66
N VAL A 141 4.62 -12.73 24.31
CA VAL A 141 5.01 -14.13 24.21
C VAL A 141 5.42 -14.61 25.61
N LYS A 142 4.44 -15.06 26.40
CA LYS A 142 4.72 -15.90 27.56
C LYS A 142 5.23 -17.25 27.03
N LEU A 143 6.55 -17.47 27.14
CA LEU A 143 7.15 -18.80 27.03
C LEU A 143 6.60 -19.72 28.14
#